data_AF-A0A527YPV9-F1
#
_entry.id   AF-A0A527YPV9-F1
#
_cell.length_a   1.000
_cell.length_b   1.000
_cell.length_c   1.000
_cell.angle_alpha   90.00
_cell.angle_beta   90.00
_cell.angle_gamma   90.00
#
_symmetry.space_group_name_H-M   'P 1'
#
loop_
_entity.id
_entity.type
_entity.pdbx_description
1 polymer ?
#
loop_
_entity_poly.entity_id
_entity_poly.type
_entity_poly.pdbx_seq_one_letter_code
_entity_poly.pdbx_strand_id
1 'polypeptide(L)' 'AVHVEMADEAVHIGPSPASQSYLVPEKIIAACKATGAEAVHPGYGFLSERASFCEALEQEGIVFIGPK' A
#
# COMPACT_ATOMS: atom_id res chain seq x y z
N ALA A 1 14.76 -6.21 -4.82
CA ALA A 1 13.80 -6.59 -5.88
C ALA A 1 13.74 -5.41 -6.84
N VAL A 2 13.59 -5.65 -8.15
CA VAL A 2 13.80 -4.59 -9.16
C VAL A 2 12.93 -3.35 -8.91
N HIS A 3 11.67 -3.52 -8.50
CA HIS A 3 10.78 -2.40 -8.18
C HIS A 3 11.25 -1.54 -7.00
N VAL A 4 12.03 -2.11 -6.07
CA VAL A 4 12.64 -1.37 -4.94
C VAL A 4 13.81 -0.52 -5.42
N GLU A 5 14.59 -1.01 -6.39
CA GLU A 5 15.74 -0.29 -6.96
C GLU A 5 15.31 0.84 -7.91
N MET A 6 14.11 0.73 -8.48
CA MET A 6 13.54 1.72 -9.40
C MET A 6 12.81 2.87 -8.69
N ALA A 7 12.39 2.69 -7.43
CA ALA A 7 11.64 3.69 -6.69
C ALA A 7 12.59 4.74 -6.07
N ASP A 8 12.14 6.00 -5.98
CA ASP A 8 12.89 7.07 -5.32
C ASP A 8 13.04 6.83 -3.80
N GLU A 9 12.05 6.18 -3.19
CA GLU A 9 12.05 5.78 -1.79
C GLU A 9 11.42 4.38 -1.64
N ALA A 10 11.87 3.62 -0.63
CA ALA A 10 11.30 2.32 -0.29
C ALA A 10 11.18 2.13 1.23
N VAL A 11 10.07 1.53 1.66
CA VAL A 11 9.78 1.24 3.08
C VAL A 11 9.65 -0.27 3.28
N HIS A 12 10.32 -0.79 4.32
CA HIS A 12 10.20 -2.19 4.71
C HIS A 12 8.88 -2.44 5.46
N ILE A 13 8.00 -3.26 4.87
CA ILE A 13 6.66 -3.57 5.40
C ILE A 13 6.57 -4.97 6.06
N GLY A 14 7.69 -5.59 6.40
CA GLY A 14 7.73 -6.88 7.10
C GLY A 14 8.31 -8.04 6.30
N PRO A 15 8.21 -9.27 6.82
CA PRO A 15 8.92 -10.43 6.29
C PRO A 15 8.36 -10.92 4.96
N SER A 16 9.10 -11.83 4.32
CA SER A 16 8.83 -12.35 2.97
C SER A 16 7.40 -12.87 2.74
N PRO A 17 6.73 -13.57 3.68
CA PRO A 17 5.35 -14.00 3.47
C PRO A 17 4.40 -12.81 3.32
N ALA A 18 3.71 -12.74 2.19
CA ALA A 18 2.79 -11.65 1.87
C ALA A 18 1.69 -11.46 2.94
N SER A 19 1.20 -12.54 3.54
CA SER A 19 0.22 -12.51 4.65
C SER A 19 0.71 -11.76 5.89
N GLN A 20 2.01 -11.50 5.99
CA GLN A 20 2.64 -10.75 7.08
C GLN A 20 3.21 -9.40 6.60
N SER A 21 3.07 -9.05 5.31
CA SER A 21 3.59 -7.83 4.70
C SER A 21 2.59 -7.22 3.71
N TYR A 22 2.67 -7.54 2.42
CA TYR A 22 1.87 -6.94 1.34
C TYR A 22 0.34 -7.10 1.49
N LEU A 23 -0.12 -8.11 2.24
CA LEU A 23 -1.55 -8.35 2.51
C LEU A 23 -2.00 -7.79 3.87
N VAL A 24 -1.17 -6.99 4.54
CA VAL A 24 -1.46 -6.32 5.82
C VAL A 24 -1.69 -4.82 5.54
N PRO A 25 -2.95 -4.37 5.35
CA PRO A 25 -3.28 -3.00 4.97
C PRO A 25 -2.66 -1.93 5.87
N GLU A 26 -2.62 -2.19 7.17
CA GLU A 26 -2.16 -1.26 8.19
C GLU A 26 -0.69 -0.88 7.97
N LYS A 27 0.11 -1.82 7.45
CA LYS A 27 1.53 -1.57 7.14
C LYS A 27 1.70 -0.69 5.91
N ILE A 28 0.84 -0.84 4.91
CA ILE A 28 0.86 0.01 3.71
C ILE A 28 0.43 1.43 4.07
N ILE A 29 -0.64 1.58 4.85
CA ILE A 29 -1.12 2.87 5.34
C ILE A 29 -0.05 3.55 6.20
N ALA A 30 0.59 2.81 7.12
CA ALA A 30 1.68 3.35 7.94
C ALA A 30 2.86 3.82 7.08
N ALA A 31 3.21 3.08 6.02
CA ALA A 31 4.25 3.49 5.08
C ALA A 31 3.87 4.79 4.36
N CYS A 32 2.64 4.91 3.86
CA CYS A 32 2.16 6.14 3.20
C CYS A 32 2.25 7.35 4.14
N LYS A 33 1.84 7.19 5.40
CA LYS A 33 1.91 8.26 6.41
C LYS A 33 3.34 8.65 6.75
N ALA A 34 4.27 7.68 6.78
CA ALA A 34 5.68 7.93 7.07
C ALA A 34 6.38 8.70 5.94
N THR A 35 6.03 8.41 4.69
CA THR A 35 6.62 9.05 3.51
C THR A 35 5.87 10.30 3.03
N GLY A 36 4.65 10.52 3.52
CA GLY A 36 3.76 11.57 3.03
C GLY A 36 3.13 11.25 1.67
N ALA A 37 3.04 9.97 1.30
CA ALA A 37 2.40 9.56 0.05
C ALA A 37 0.90 9.93 0.04
N GLU A 38 0.47 10.62 -1.00
CA GLU A 38 -0.90 11.14 -1.16
C GLU A 38 -1.83 10.12 -1.83
N ALA A 39 -1.28 9.12 -2.50
CA ALA A 39 -2.04 8.13 -3.25
C ALA A 39 -1.37 6.75 -3.26
N VAL A 40 -2.18 5.70 -3.39
CA VAL A 40 -1.73 4.30 -3.53
C VAL A 40 -2.26 3.72 -4.84
N HIS A 41 -1.34 3.26 -5.69
CA HIS A 41 -1.65 2.42 -6.84
C HIS A 41 -1.46 0.95 -6.46
N PRO A 42 -2.52 0.13 -6.37
CA PRO A 42 -2.42 -1.23 -5.85
C PRO A 42 -1.91 -2.25 -6.88
N GLY A 43 -1.82 -1.88 -8.16
CA GLY A 43 -1.56 -2.85 -9.23
C GLY A 43 -2.75 -3.78 -9.42
N TYR A 44 -2.49 -5.09 -9.40
CA TYR A 44 -3.50 -6.14 -9.50
C TYR A 44 -3.23 -7.25 -8.48
N GLY A 45 -4.29 -7.93 -8.05
CA GLY A 45 -4.23 -8.89 -6.95
C GLY A 45 -3.94 -8.21 -5.61
N PHE A 46 -3.56 -9.01 -4.61
CA PHE A 46 -3.32 -8.53 -3.24
C PHE A 46 -4.50 -7.74 -2.65
N LEU A 47 -4.35 -6.42 -2.51
CA LEU A 47 -5.34 -5.53 -1.94
C LEU A 47 -6.11 -4.74 -3.01
N SER A 48 -5.84 -4.95 -4.30
CA SER A 48 -6.40 -4.15 -5.41
C SER A 48 -7.92 -4.20 -5.52
N GLU A 49 -8.55 -5.25 -4.98
CA GLU A 49 -10.01 -5.46 -5.03
C GLU A 49 -10.63 -5.52 -3.63
N ARG A 50 -9.87 -5.14 -2.59
CA ARG A 50 -10.39 -5.13 -1.22
C ARG A 50 -11.03 -3.78 -0.90
N ALA A 51 -12.36 -3.74 -0.95
CA ALA A 51 -13.14 -2.54 -0.58
C ALA A 51 -12.72 -1.95 0.78
N SER A 52 -12.51 -2.80 1.78
CA SER A 52 -12.08 -2.36 3.11
C SER A 52 -10.71 -1.65 3.12
N PHE A 53 -9.82 -1.97 2.17
CA PHE A 53 -8.55 -1.26 2.03
C PHE A 53 -8.74 0.11 1.39
N CYS A 54 -9.59 0.22 0.37
CA CYS A 54 -9.95 1.50 -0.23
C CYS A 54 -10.59 2.44 0.81
N GLU A 55 -11.52 1.92 1.62
CA GLU A 55 -12.16 2.68 2.71
C GLU A 55 -11.14 3.14 3.76
N ALA A 56 -10.21 2.27 4.16
CA ALA A 56 -9.17 2.62 5.13
C ALA A 56 -8.21 3.70 4.62
N LEU A 57 -7.87 3.69 3.33
CA LEU A 57 -7.07 4.76 2.71
C LEU A 57 -7.85 6.09 2.69
N GLU A 58 -9.14 6.06 2.34
CA GLU A 58 -10.01 7.24 2.30
C GLU A 58 -10.15 7.89 3.68
N GLN A 59 -10.25 7.09 4.76
CA GLN A 59 -10.27 7.59 6.14
C GLN A 59 -8.99 8.34 6.54
N GLU A 60 -7.87 8.00 5.93
CA GLU A 60 -6.56 8.62 6.18
C GLU A 60 -6.25 9.73 5.15
N GLY A 61 -7.18 10.03 4.24
CA GLY A 61 -7.00 11.04 3.21
C GLY A 61 -6.06 10.63 2.07
N ILE A 62 -5.81 9.33 1.91
CA ILE A 62 -4.94 8.78 0.86
C ILE A 62 -5.80 8.33 -0.32
N VAL A 63 -5.49 8.80 -1.53
CA VAL A 63 -6.25 8.45 -2.73
C VAL A 63 -5.94 7.03 -3.17
N PHE A 64 -6.98 6.20 -3.34
CA PHE A 64 -6.85 4.91 -4.00
C PHE A 64 -6.92 5.09 -5.53
N ILE A 65 -5.86 4.70 -6.25
CA ILE A 65 -5.81 4.79 -7.72
C ILE A 65 -6.39 3.51 -8.30
N GLY A 66 -7.70 3.50 -8.51
CA GLY A 66 -8.45 2.36 -9.05
C GLY A 66 -9.95 2.57 -8.95
N PRO A 67 -10.75 1.57 -9.38
CA PRO A 67 -12.18 1.57 -9.12
C PRO A 67 -12.45 1.47 -7.61
N LYS A 68 -13.56 2.09 -7.16
CA LYS A 68 -14.10 1.93 -5.81
C LYS A 68 -14.98 0.69 -5.73
#